data_AF-A0A1F2R7N2-F1
#
_entry.id   AF-A0A1F2R7N2-F1
#
_cell.length_a   1.000
_cell.length_b   1.000
_cell.length_c   1.000
_cell.angle_alpha   90.00
_cell.angle_beta   90.00
_cell.angle_gamma   90.00
#
_symmetry.space_group_name_H-M   'P 1'
#
loop_
_entity.id
_entity.type
_entity.pdbx_description
1 polymer ?
#
loop_
_entity_poly.entity_id
_entity_poly.type
_entity_poly.pdbx_seq_one_letter_code
_entity_poly.pdbx_strand_id
1 'polypeptide(L)'
;MATKKKSGRKPSAAFMKPMTLSAALGEVIGTKPIPRTEVTKKLWAYIKKNGLQDKKNKRMIHADDALRPVFGKPLVNMFEMTKLVSKHLK
;
A
#
# COMPACT_ATOMS: atom_id res chain seq x y z
N MET A 1 5.73 -38.12 -18.50
CA MET A 1 6.01 -36.66 -18.36
C MET A 1 5.43 -36.20 -17.02
N ALA A 2 6.26 -35.74 -16.07
CA ALA A 2 5.82 -35.38 -14.73
C ALA A 2 5.57 -33.86 -14.63
N THR A 3 4.30 -33.45 -14.58
CA THR A 3 3.91 -32.07 -14.26
C THR A 3 4.14 -31.79 -12.78
N LYS A 4 5.24 -31.09 -12.44
CA LYS A 4 5.47 -30.56 -11.09
C LYS A 4 4.35 -29.58 -10.72
N LYS A 5 3.41 -30.03 -9.89
CA LYS A 5 2.44 -29.17 -9.18
C LYS A 5 3.24 -28.09 -8.44
N LYS A 6 3.07 -26.83 -8.85
CA LYS A 6 3.49 -25.66 -8.07
C LYS A 6 2.82 -25.78 -6.71
N SER A 7 3.60 -26.04 -5.67
CA SER A 7 3.17 -25.95 -4.28
C SER A 7 2.69 -24.52 -4.05
N GLY A 8 1.37 -24.32 -4.13
CA GLY A 8 0.74 -23.09 -3.72
C GLY A 8 1.09 -22.87 -2.26
N ARG A 9 2.03 -21.96 -1.98
CA ARG A 9 2.25 -21.47 -0.62
C ARG A 9 0.88 -21.07 -0.10
N LYS A 10 0.36 -21.80 0.90
CA LYS A 10 -0.80 -21.34 1.68
C LYS A 10 -0.52 -19.89 2.03
N PRO A 11 -1.39 -18.91 1.66
CA PRO A 11 -1.21 -17.54 2.11
C PRO A 11 -1.10 -17.63 3.62
N SER A 12 0.07 -17.28 4.16
CA SER A 12 0.30 -17.33 5.59
C SER A 12 -0.78 -16.49 6.25
N ALA A 13 -1.57 -17.09 7.15
CA ALA A 13 -2.74 -16.46 7.75
C ALA A 13 -2.44 -15.06 8.34
N ALA A 14 -1.19 -14.84 8.77
CA ALA A 14 -0.67 -13.55 9.20
C ALA A 14 -0.78 -12.43 8.15
N PHE A 15 -0.68 -12.71 6.85
CA PHE A 15 -0.79 -11.73 5.77
C PHE A 15 -2.23 -11.44 5.36
N MET A 16 -3.17 -12.30 5.73
CA MET A 16 -4.61 -12.13 5.51
C MET A 16 -5.31 -11.53 6.74
N LYS A 17 -4.58 -11.22 7.81
CA LYS A 17 -5.12 -10.57 8.99
C LYS A 17 -5.68 -9.21 8.58
N PRO A 18 -6.98 -8.94 8.81
CA PRO A 18 -7.56 -7.63 8.54
C PRO A 18 -6.88 -6.61 9.45
N MET A 19 -6.33 -5.57 8.85
CA MET A 19 -5.67 -4.48 9.56
C MET A 19 -6.62 -3.31 9.65
N THR A 20 -6.65 -2.66 10.81
CA THR A 20 -7.42 -1.45 11.03
C THR A 20 -6.61 -0.29 10.48
N LEU A 21 -7.23 0.50 9.62
CA LEU A 21 -6.58 1.64 8.97
C LEU A 21 -6.77 2.88 9.84
N SER A 22 -5.72 3.68 10.02
CA SER A 22 -5.88 5.03 10.61
C SER A 22 -6.83 5.89 9.77
N ALA A 23 -7.46 6.89 10.38
CA ALA A 23 -8.37 7.80 9.68
C ALA A 23 -7.76 8.39 8.40
N ALA A 24 -6.53 8.91 8.47
CA ALA A 24 -5.81 9.46 7.32
C ALA A 24 -5.64 8.46 6.16
N LEU A 25 -5.26 7.21 6.46
CA LEU A 25 -5.17 6.16 5.44
C LEU A 25 -6.55 5.76 4.92
N GLY A 26 -7.56 5.78 5.81
CA GLY A 26 -8.95 5.49 5.49
C GLY A 26 -9.57 6.47 4.51
N GLU A 27 -9.16 7.74 4.48
CA GLU A 27 -9.64 8.71 3.49
C GLU A 27 -9.16 8.37 2.07
N VAL A 28 -7.99 7.76 1.94
CA VAL A 28 -7.39 7.44 0.63
C VAL A 28 -7.92 6.13 0.06
N ILE A 29 -8.02 5.08 0.88
CA ILE A 29 -8.35 3.72 0.42
C ILE A 29 -9.63 3.12 1.03
N GLY A 30 -10.34 3.92 1.82
CA GLY A 30 -11.52 3.53 2.60
C GLY A 30 -11.15 3.04 4.01
N THR A 31 -12.10 3.12 4.94
CA THR A 31 -11.93 2.74 6.35
C THR A 31 -12.14 1.25 6.63
N LYS A 32 -12.46 0.45 5.60
CA LYS A 32 -12.74 -0.98 5.77
C LYS A 32 -11.47 -1.71 6.24
N PRO A 33 -11.56 -2.60 7.25
CA PRO A 33 -10.45 -3.43 7.64
C PRO A 33 -10.04 -4.34 6.47
N ILE A 34 -8.81 -4.21 6.02
CA ILE A 34 -8.28 -4.97 4.89
C ILE A 34 -6.86 -5.46 5.19
N PRO A 35 -6.42 -6.58 4.61
CA PRO A 35 -5.07 -7.07 4.82
C PRO A 35 -4.03 -6.12 4.24
N ARG A 36 -2.82 -6.12 4.82
CA ARG A 36 -1.70 -5.25 4.40
C ARG A 36 -1.37 -5.35 2.90
N THR A 37 -1.58 -6.52 2.31
CA THR A 37 -1.40 -6.75 0.87
C THR A 37 -2.40 -5.96 0.04
N GLU A 38 -3.66 -5.88 0.47
CA GLU A 38 -4.68 -5.06 -0.18
C GLU A 38 -4.48 -3.57 0.04
N VAL A 39 -4.04 -3.16 1.22
CA VAL A 39 -3.68 -1.76 1.51
C VAL A 39 -2.70 -1.24 0.46
N THR A 40 -1.61 -1.99 0.28
CA THR A 40 -0.54 -1.61 -0.66
C THR A 40 -1.06 -1.54 -2.10
N LYS A 41 -1.91 -2.49 -2.51
CA LYS A 41 -2.53 -2.50 -3.84
C LYS A 41 -3.44 -1.30 -4.06
N LYS A 42 -4.36 -1.01 -3.13
CA LYS A 42 -5.28 0.12 -3.23
C LYS A 42 -4.55 1.46 -3.24
N LEU A 43 -3.50 1.58 -2.42
CA LEU A 43 -2.67 2.77 -2.38
C LEU A 43 -1.95 3.00 -3.72
N TRP A 44 -1.37 1.95 -4.30
CA TRP A 44 -0.76 2.04 -5.64
C TRP A 44 -1.77 2.38 -6.73
N ALA A 45 -2.98 1.83 -6.64
CA ALA A 45 -4.06 2.18 -7.57
C ALA A 45 -4.43 3.66 -7.45
N TYR A 46 -4.53 4.19 -6.24
CA TYR A 46 -4.77 5.61 -5.97
C TYR A 46 -3.64 6.50 -6.54
N ILE A 47 -2.39 6.18 -6.22
CA ILE A 47 -1.19 6.90 -6.72
C ILE A 47 -1.18 6.97 -8.25
N LYS A 48 -1.45 5.84 -8.91
CA LYS A 48 -1.48 5.79 -10.39
C LYS A 48 -2.67 6.54 -10.96
N LYS A 49 -3.87 6.37 -10.38
CA LYS A 49 -5.10 7.05 -10.81
C LYS A 49 -4.95 8.58 -10.75
N ASN A 50 -4.27 9.08 -9.73
CA ASN A 50 -4.04 10.51 -9.54
C ASN A 50 -2.73 11.01 -10.17
N GLY A 51 -1.97 10.16 -10.87
CA GLY A 51 -0.72 10.56 -11.53
C GLY A 51 0.37 11.02 -10.57
N LEU A 52 0.35 10.55 -9.32
CA LEU A 52 1.26 10.96 -8.25
C LEU A 52 2.66 10.32 -8.35
N GLN A 53 2.81 9.31 -9.20
CA GLN A 53 4.10 8.73 -9.51
C GLN A 53 4.93 9.70 -10.36
N ASP A 54 6.16 9.96 -9.93
CA ASP A 54 7.04 10.89 -10.66
C ASP A 54 7.36 10.37 -12.07
N LYS A 55 7.23 11.26 -13.06
CA LYS A 55 7.42 10.93 -14.48
C LYS A 55 8.88 10.67 -14.85
N LYS A 56 9.83 11.30 -14.16
CA LYS A 56 11.28 11.16 -14.40
C LYS A 56 11.85 10.01 -13.56
N ASN A 57 11.47 9.94 -12.29
CA ASN A 57 11.91 8.91 -11.37
C ASN A 57 10.72 8.11 -10.83
N LYS A 58 10.33 7.06 -11.55
CA LYS A 58 9.20 6.19 -11.20
C LYS A 58 9.28 5.53 -9.80
N ARG A 59 10.40 5.67 -9.08
CA ARG A 59 10.53 5.22 -7.69
C ARG A 59 9.99 6.22 -6.68
N MET A 60 9.84 7.49 -7.08
CA MET A 60 9.34 8.59 -6.27
C MET A 60 7.84 8.77 -6.45
N ILE A 61 7.17 9.10 -5.35
CA ILE A 61 5.75 9.33 -5.25
C ILE A 61 5.57 10.69 -4.58
N HIS A 62 4.84 11.57 -5.25
CA HIS A 62 4.44 12.88 -4.73
C HIS A 62 3.19 12.70 -3.87
N ALA A 63 3.27 13.10 -2.61
CA ALA A 63 2.14 13.05 -1.69
C ALA A 63 1.19 14.22 -2.00
N ASP A 64 -0.04 13.89 -2.40
CA ASP A 64 -1.14 14.84 -2.43
C ASP A 64 -1.62 15.16 -1.01
N ASP A 65 -2.60 16.06 -0.88
CA ASP A 65 -3.08 16.49 0.43
C ASP A 65 -3.65 15.35 1.28
N ALA A 66 -4.20 14.31 0.64
CA ALA A 66 -4.69 13.12 1.33
C ALA A 66 -3.55 12.16 1.75
N LEU A 67 -2.46 12.05 0.98
CA LEU A 67 -1.31 11.21 1.32
C LEU A 67 -0.31 11.89 2.25
N ARG A 68 -0.25 13.23 2.29
CA ARG A 68 0.60 13.99 3.22
C ARG A 68 0.45 13.55 4.68
N PRO A 69 -0.76 13.41 5.26
CA PRO A 69 -0.91 12.94 6.63
C PRO A 69 -0.52 11.46 6.83
N VAL A 70 -0.49 10.65 5.77
CA VAL A 70 -0.06 9.24 5.81
C VAL A 70 1.46 9.11 5.69
N PHE A 71 2.08 9.92 4.83
CA PHE A 71 3.51 9.85 4.55
C PHE A 71 4.33 10.78 5.47
N GLY A 72 3.73 11.84 5.99
CA GLY A 72 4.40 12.88 6.77
C GLY A 72 5.40 13.71 5.96
N LYS A 73 5.49 13.50 4.65
CA LYS A 73 6.42 14.15 3.73
C LYS A 73 5.79 14.32 2.35
N PRO A 74 6.18 15.38 1.60
CA PRO A 74 5.64 15.65 0.26
C PRO A 74 6.16 14.69 -0.81
N LEU A 75 7.31 14.05 -0.57
CA LEU A 75 7.92 13.13 -1.52
C LEU A 75 8.41 11.90 -0.77
N VAL A 76 8.04 10.71 -1.24
CA VAL A 76 8.49 9.44 -0.68
C VAL A 76 8.87 8.48 -1.78
N ASN A 77 9.80 7.58 -1.50
CA ASN A 77 10.08 6.46 -2.41
C ASN A 77 9.18 5.24 -2.11
N MET A 78 9.19 4.26 -3.00
CA MET A 78 8.41 3.01 -2.83
C MET A 78 8.71 2.24 -1.53
N PHE A 79 9.97 2.24 -1.05
CA PHE A 79 10.32 1.56 0.20
C PHE A 79 9.79 2.32 1.41
N GLU A 80 9.99 3.64 1.43
CA GLU A 80 9.46 4.54 2.46
C GLU A 80 7.94 4.47 2.52
N MET A 81 7.26 4.45 1.38
CA MET A 81 5.80 4.30 1.30
C MET A 81 5.34 3.08 2.11
N THR A 82 5.92 1.89 1.88
CA THR A 82 5.52 0.69 2.61
C THR A 82 5.81 0.79 4.11
N LYS A 83 6.93 1.41 4.49
CA LYS A 83 7.34 1.60 5.89
C LYS A 83 6.43 2.58 6.62
N LEU A 84 6.11 3.70 5.99
CA LEU A 84 5.25 4.75 6.53
C LEU A 84 3.82 4.23 6.69
N VAL A 85 3.26 3.65 5.63
CA VAL A 85 1.91 3.04 5.65
C VAL A 85 1.79 1.99 6.75
N SER A 86 2.83 1.19 6.99
CA SER A 86 2.80 0.18 8.05
C SER A 86 2.58 0.76 9.45
N LYS A 87 2.93 2.02 9.69
CA LYS A 87 2.65 2.71 10.96
C LYS A 87 1.17 3.08 11.13
N HIS A 88 0.44 3.14 10.02
CA HIS A 88 -0.99 3.44 9.97
C HIS A 88 -1.87 2.18 9.98
N LEU A 89 -1.24 1.00 10.05
CA LEU A 89 -1.92 -0.30 10.18
C LEU A 89 -1.84 -0.74 11.64
N LYS A 90 -3.00 -0.91 12.27
CA LYS A 90 -3.16 -1.45 13.63
C LYS A 90 -3.78 -2.83 13.60
#